data_AF-A0A9Q3S1C1-F1
#
_entry.id   AF-A0A9Q3S1C1-F1
#
_cell.length_a   1.000
_cell.length_b   1.000
_cell.length_c   1.000
_cell.angle_alpha   90.00
_cell.angle_beta   90.00
_cell.angle_gamma   90.00
#
_symmetry.space_group_name_H-M   'P 1'
#
loop_
_entity.id
_entity.type
_entity.pdbx_description
1 polymer ?
#
loop_
_entity_poly.entity_id
_entity_poly.type
_entity_poly.pdbx_seq_one_letter_code
_entity_poly.pdbx_strand_id
1 'polypeptide(L)'
;MPEWLIEEGIGEDRAILIDGDEVLAAKCRWPGELHAGEAIRAKLIAKTGTRGTAQTADGREMLVDKLPRDASEGSTLDLAITRSAMTERGRYKLPAARPANLVERGYDVFASGKRVRRFPAGAWEEVWHAASSGEIAFAGGSLLFAVTPAMTLVDIDGNPDPRALALAAVEPLTLALRQFDLGGSIGIDFPTLEAKADRKAVDAALEEALTDWPHERTAMNGFGFVQLVARLEGPSLLHRFATSRVGMAARMALRRAEMVEGAGATLLTVHPALKVKLRPEWLAEVERRTGRPLRIETDPGLAIEAAAAQIVGHE
;
A
#
# COMPACT_ATOMS: atom_id res chain seq x y z
N MET A 1 -2.36 15.54 -17.71
CA MET A 1 -2.57 14.12 -18.08
C MET A 1 -1.83 13.33 -17.03
N PRO A 2 -2.53 12.42 -16.33
CA PRO A 2 -1.93 11.63 -15.26
C PRO A 2 -0.70 10.84 -15.74
N GLU A 3 0.41 10.91 -15.00
CA GLU A 3 1.66 10.18 -15.27
C GLU A 3 2.09 9.36 -14.05
N TRP A 4 2.45 8.09 -14.24
CA TRP A 4 3.07 7.28 -13.19
C TRP A 4 4.55 7.66 -13.06
N LEU A 5 4.95 8.15 -11.90
CA LEU A 5 6.34 8.36 -11.51
C LEU A 5 6.80 7.22 -10.61
N ILE A 6 8.02 6.73 -10.83
CA ILE A 6 8.63 5.63 -10.07
C ILE A 6 9.92 6.12 -9.41
N GLU A 7 10.02 5.95 -8.10
CA GLU A 7 11.20 6.30 -7.30
C GLU A 7 11.79 5.03 -6.67
N GLU A 8 13.02 4.70 -7.08
CA GLU A 8 13.80 3.59 -6.50
C GLU A 8 14.40 4.00 -5.16
N GLY A 9 13.78 3.57 -4.08
CA GLY A 9 14.27 3.80 -2.73
C GLY A 9 15.24 2.72 -2.26
N ILE A 10 15.72 2.90 -1.03
CA ILE A 10 16.51 1.90 -0.35
C ILE A 10 15.57 1.04 0.48
N GLY A 11 15.43 -0.23 0.07
CA GLY A 11 14.55 -1.18 0.74
C GLY A 11 13.07 -1.10 0.36
N GLU A 12 12.69 -0.16 -0.50
CA GLU A 12 11.39 -0.08 -1.16
C GLU A 12 11.46 0.66 -2.49
N ASP A 13 10.65 0.23 -3.44
CA ASP A 13 10.32 1.02 -4.63
C ASP A 13 8.93 1.61 -4.44
N ARG A 14 8.77 2.86 -4.86
CA ARG A 14 7.52 3.60 -4.74
C ARG A 14 7.05 4.09 -6.09
N ALA A 15 5.75 4.16 -6.25
CA ALA A 15 5.10 4.69 -7.44
C ALA A 15 3.98 5.65 -7.03
N ILE A 16 3.88 6.80 -7.70
CA ILE A 16 2.73 7.70 -7.57
C ILE A 16 2.19 8.02 -8.96
N LEU A 17 0.87 8.05 -9.10
CA LEU A 17 0.20 8.60 -10.27
C LEU A 17 -0.10 10.06 -9.96
N ILE A 18 0.41 10.99 -10.76
CA ILE A 18 0.25 12.42 -10.51
C ILE A 18 -0.41 13.11 -11.70
N ASP A 19 -1.33 14.04 -11.44
CA ASP A 19 -1.83 15.00 -12.43
C ASP A 19 -1.64 16.43 -11.89
N GLY A 20 -0.73 17.19 -12.50
CA GLY A 20 -0.26 18.44 -11.91
C GLY A 20 0.46 18.19 -10.58
N ASP A 21 -0.10 18.70 -9.50
CA ASP A 21 0.43 18.55 -8.13
C ASP A 21 -0.36 17.51 -7.31
N GLU A 22 -1.43 16.93 -7.85
CA GLU A 22 -2.31 16.01 -7.13
C GLU A 22 -1.88 14.55 -7.32
N VAL A 23 -1.71 13.83 -6.21
CA VAL A 23 -1.42 12.39 -6.22
C VAL A 23 -2.72 11.59 -6.29
N LEU A 24 -3.00 11.00 -7.45
CA LEU A 24 -4.23 10.26 -7.72
C LEU A 24 -4.20 8.80 -7.25
N ALA A 25 -3.00 8.21 -7.15
CA ALA A 25 -2.80 6.84 -6.68
C ALA A 25 -1.36 6.65 -6.20
N ALA A 26 -1.13 5.69 -5.31
CA ALA A 26 0.22 5.32 -4.90
C ALA A 26 0.36 3.81 -4.74
N LYS A 27 1.57 3.30 -4.98
CA LYS A 27 1.93 1.89 -4.76
C LYS A 27 3.31 1.79 -4.14
N CYS A 28 3.53 0.75 -3.34
CA CYS A 28 4.83 0.44 -2.75
C CYS A 28 5.13 -1.06 -2.86
N ARG A 29 6.35 -1.37 -3.31
CA ARG A 29 6.89 -2.73 -3.37
C ARG A 29 8.15 -2.83 -2.52
N TRP A 30 8.25 -3.90 -1.73
CA TRP A 30 9.49 -4.20 -1.02
C TRP A 30 10.30 -5.26 -1.78
N PRO A 31 11.63 -5.11 -1.89
CA PRO A 31 12.47 -6.08 -2.57
C PRO A 31 12.28 -7.50 -2.02
N GLY A 32 12.09 -8.46 -2.93
CA GLY A 32 11.89 -9.88 -2.61
C GLY A 32 10.43 -10.31 -2.41
N GLU A 33 9.47 -9.36 -2.35
CA GLU A 33 8.05 -9.68 -2.37
C GLU A 33 7.62 -10.17 -3.76
N LEU A 34 6.84 -11.26 -3.78
CA LEU A 34 6.11 -11.66 -4.99
C LEU A 34 4.93 -10.71 -5.18
N HIS A 35 4.72 -10.21 -6.40
CA HIS A 35 3.66 -9.25 -6.68
C HIS A 35 2.65 -9.75 -7.71
N ALA A 36 1.41 -9.25 -7.64
CA ALA A 36 0.39 -9.61 -8.64
C ALA A 36 0.88 -9.33 -10.07
N GLY A 37 0.58 -10.25 -10.99
CA GLY A 37 1.02 -10.22 -12.38
C GLY A 37 2.41 -10.83 -12.61
N GLU A 38 3.21 -11.07 -11.57
CA GLU A 38 4.54 -11.69 -11.70
C GLU A 38 4.42 -13.13 -12.21
N ALA A 39 5.14 -13.43 -13.30
CA ALA A 39 5.22 -14.78 -13.84
C ALA A 39 6.30 -15.58 -13.09
N ILE A 40 5.94 -16.79 -12.64
CA ILE A 40 6.81 -17.61 -11.80
C ILE A 40 6.70 -19.09 -12.16
N ARG A 41 7.82 -19.82 -12.11
CA ARG A 41 7.83 -21.28 -12.21
C ARG A 41 7.94 -21.89 -10.82
N ALA A 42 7.02 -22.79 -10.49
CA ALA A 42 7.00 -23.46 -9.19
C ALA A 42 6.57 -24.92 -9.32
N LYS A 43 7.15 -25.78 -8.47
CA LYS A 43 6.80 -27.20 -8.38
C LYS A 43 5.52 -27.36 -7.57
N LEU A 44 4.52 -28.05 -8.11
CA LEU A 44 3.31 -28.42 -7.37
C LEU A 44 3.67 -29.49 -6.34
N ILE A 45 3.60 -29.17 -5.05
CA ILE A 45 3.99 -30.08 -3.96
C ILE A 45 2.79 -30.77 -3.30
N ALA A 46 1.60 -30.19 -3.40
CA ALA A 46 0.35 -30.79 -2.92
C ALA A 46 -0.84 -30.31 -3.76
N LYS A 47 -1.81 -31.20 -4.01
CA LYS A 47 -3.04 -30.89 -4.76
C LYS A 47 -4.28 -31.43 -4.06
N THR A 48 -5.34 -30.65 -4.07
CA THR A 48 -6.68 -31.04 -3.62
C THR A 48 -7.73 -30.45 -4.56
N GLY A 49 -8.29 -31.29 -5.44
CA GLY A 49 -9.22 -30.84 -6.48
C GLY A 49 -8.55 -29.86 -7.45
N THR A 50 -9.10 -28.65 -7.58
CA THR A 50 -8.55 -27.56 -8.41
C THR A 50 -7.65 -26.60 -7.63
N ARG A 51 -7.25 -26.95 -6.40
CA ARG A 51 -6.38 -26.15 -5.54
C ARG A 51 -5.13 -26.93 -5.18
N GLY A 52 -4.08 -26.24 -4.75
CA GLY A 52 -2.85 -26.87 -4.29
C GLY A 52 -1.87 -25.89 -3.69
N THR A 53 -0.71 -26.41 -3.30
CA THR A 53 0.45 -25.63 -2.86
C THR A 53 1.57 -25.87 -3.85
N ALA A 54 2.16 -24.78 -4.35
CA ALA A 54 3.36 -24.84 -5.17
C ALA A 54 4.54 -24.20 -4.43
N GLN A 55 5.74 -24.66 -4.74
CA GLN A 55 6.98 -24.19 -4.13
C GLN A 55 7.99 -23.81 -5.21
N THR A 56 8.59 -22.64 -5.06
CA THR A 56 9.69 -22.15 -5.92
C THR A 56 11.00 -22.88 -5.63
N ALA A 57 12.00 -22.71 -6.50
CA ALA A 57 13.31 -23.32 -6.31
C ALA A 57 14.03 -22.84 -5.03
N ASP A 58 13.74 -21.63 -4.55
CA ASP A 58 14.26 -21.07 -3.30
C ASP A 58 13.38 -21.40 -2.07
N GLY A 59 12.41 -22.31 -2.22
CA GLY A 59 11.62 -22.86 -1.11
C GLY A 59 10.42 -22.02 -0.69
N ARG A 60 10.08 -20.93 -1.40
CA ARG A 60 8.89 -20.11 -1.11
C ARG A 60 7.63 -20.84 -1.56
N GLU A 61 6.68 -20.98 -0.65
CA GLU A 61 5.39 -21.60 -0.91
C GLU A 61 4.32 -20.60 -1.32
N MET A 62 3.40 -21.03 -2.19
CA MET A 62 2.23 -20.27 -2.62
C MET A 62 1.01 -21.18 -2.77
N LEU A 63 -0.16 -20.61 -2.52
CA LEU A 63 -1.44 -21.27 -2.78
C LEU A 63 -1.82 -21.10 -4.24
N VAL A 64 -2.20 -22.19 -4.89
CA VAL A 64 -2.63 -22.19 -6.29
C VAL A 64 -4.10 -22.57 -6.36
N ASP A 65 -4.90 -21.81 -7.10
CA ASP A 65 -6.26 -22.19 -7.48
C ASP A 65 -6.40 -22.36 -9.00
N LYS A 66 -7.56 -22.88 -9.43
CA LYS A 66 -7.87 -23.18 -10.84
C LYS A 66 -6.84 -24.10 -11.51
N LEU A 67 -6.25 -25.03 -10.76
CA LEU A 67 -5.37 -26.06 -11.33
C LEU A 67 -6.17 -26.91 -12.34
N PRO A 68 -5.56 -27.24 -13.50
CA PRO A 68 -6.20 -28.15 -14.45
C PRO A 68 -6.27 -29.57 -13.88
N ARG A 69 -7.22 -30.37 -14.38
CA ARG A 69 -7.50 -31.69 -13.82
C ARG A 69 -6.29 -32.63 -13.89
N ASP A 70 -5.50 -32.52 -14.93
CA ASP A 70 -4.28 -33.29 -15.23
C ASP A 70 -3.01 -32.75 -14.54
N ALA A 71 -3.08 -31.63 -13.82
CA ALA A 71 -1.96 -31.16 -13.00
C ALA A 71 -1.55 -32.24 -11.99
N SER A 72 -0.26 -32.59 -11.99
CA SER A 72 0.29 -33.68 -11.18
C SER A 72 1.24 -33.14 -10.12
N GLU A 73 1.14 -33.67 -8.90
CA GLU A 73 2.13 -33.39 -7.86
C GLU A 73 3.53 -33.79 -8.35
N GLY A 74 4.53 -33.01 -8.00
CA GLY A 74 5.90 -33.16 -8.50
C GLY A 74 6.20 -32.42 -9.79
N SER A 75 5.19 -32.01 -10.57
CA SER A 75 5.38 -31.26 -11.82
C SER A 75 5.68 -29.77 -11.58
N THR A 76 6.46 -29.17 -12.47
CA THR A 76 6.70 -27.72 -12.49
C THR A 76 5.64 -27.05 -13.36
N LEU A 77 5.00 -26.01 -12.81
CA LEU A 77 3.95 -25.24 -13.49
C LEU A 77 4.44 -23.82 -13.78
N ASP A 78 3.98 -23.28 -14.90
CA ASP A 78 4.05 -21.85 -15.21
C ASP A 78 2.85 -21.16 -14.57
N LEU A 79 3.12 -20.36 -13.55
CA LEU A 79 2.13 -19.66 -12.74
C LEU A 79 2.27 -18.15 -12.89
N ALA A 80 1.21 -17.43 -12.54
CA ALA A 80 1.23 -16.00 -12.33
C ALA A 80 0.64 -15.69 -10.95
N ILE A 81 1.31 -14.81 -10.22
CA ILE A 81 0.87 -14.36 -8.90
C ILE A 81 -0.39 -13.52 -9.06
N THR A 82 -1.40 -13.80 -8.25
CA THR A 82 -2.68 -13.06 -8.24
C THR A 82 -2.81 -12.16 -7.02
N ARG A 83 -2.15 -12.54 -5.90
CA ARG A 83 -2.04 -11.75 -4.68
C ARG A 83 -0.72 -12.04 -3.98
N SER A 84 -0.04 -10.98 -3.57
CA SER A 84 1.17 -11.02 -2.76
C SER A 84 0.95 -11.69 -1.41
N ALA A 85 2.02 -12.08 -0.72
CA ALA A 85 1.92 -12.48 0.67
C ALA A 85 1.34 -11.34 1.52
N MET A 86 0.57 -11.67 2.56
CA MET A 86 0.08 -10.66 3.50
C MET A 86 0.20 -11.17 4.92
N THR A 87 0.74 -10.31 5.78
CA THR A 87 0.69 -10.50 7.22
C THR A 87 -0.55 -9.81 7.75
N GLU A 88 -1.25 -10.48 8.65
CA GLU A 88 -2.38 -9.96 9.42
C GLU A 88 -2.16 -10.29 10.90
N ARG A 89 -2.98 -9.72 11.78
CA ARG A 89 -2.89 -9.99 13.22
C ARG A 89 -3.08 -11.49 13.49
N GLY A 90 -1.98 -12.17 13.84
CA GLY A 90 -1.96 -13.60 14.18
C GLY A 90 -2.03 -14.56 12.99
N ARG A 91 -1.95 -14.08 11.74
CA ARG A 91 -2.03 -14.94 10.55
C ARG A 91 -1.10 -14.45 9.44
N TYR A 92 -0.38 -15.37 8.84
CA TYR A 92 0.35 -15.14 7.59
C TYR A 92 -0.42 -15.81 6.43
N LYS A 93 -0.77 -15.01 5.42
CA LYS A 93 -1.41 -15.49 4.20
C LYS A 93 -0.33 -15.65 3.12
N LEU A 94 -0.01 -16.89 2.77
CA LEU A 94 0.88 -17.23 1.65
C LEU A 94 0.45 -16.50 0.36
N PRO A 95 1.38 -16.14 -0.54
CA PRO A 95 1.04 -15.66 -1.88
C PRO A 95 0.03 -16.57 -2.57
N ALA A 96 -0.84 -15.98 -3.39
CA ALA A 96 -1.78 -16.73 -4.21
C ALA A 96 -1.37 -16.64 -5.69
N ALA A 97 -1.54 -17.73 -6.41
CA ALA A 97 -1.17 -17.85 -7.81
C ALA A 97 -2.20 -18.66 -8.62
N ARG A 98 -2.12 -18.55 -9.94
CA ARG A 98 -2.91 -19.32 -10.92
C ARG A 98 -2.02 -19.79 -12.05
N PRO A 99 -2.42 -20.83 -12.81
CA PRO A 99 -1.81 -21.09 -14.12
C PRO A 99 -1.71 -19.81 -14.95
N ALA A 100 -0.53 -19.53 -15.50
CA ALA A 100 -0.22 -18.25 -16.11
C ALA A 100 -1.17 -17.88 -17.27
N ASN A 101 -1.68 -18.88 -17.99
CA ASN A 101 -2.65 -18.70 -19.07
C ASN A 101 -4.04 -18.22 -18.61
N LEU A 102 -4.33 -18.23 -17.31
CA LEU A 102 -5.60 -17.78 -16.72
C LEU A 102 -5.51 -16.39 -16.08
N VAL A 103 -4.33 -15.77 -16.13
CA VAL A 103 -4.08 -14.45 -15.57
C VAL A 103 -3.73 -13.54 -16.74
N GLU A 104 -4.57 -12.55 -16.97
CA GLU A 104 -4.22 -11.48 -17.90
C GLU A 104 -2.95 -10.81 -17.42
N ARG A 105 -1.98 -10.62 -18.32
CA ARG A 105 -0.79 -9.85 -18.02
C ARG A 105 -1.21 -8.40 -17.79
N GLY A 106 -1.36 -8.05 -16.52
CA GLY A 106 -1.71 -6.70 -16.11
C GLY A 106 -0.59 -5.71 -16.44
N TYR A 107 -0.98 -4.44 -16.49
CA TYR A 107 -0.04 -3.33 -16.54
C TYR A 107 0.77 -3.28 -15.23
N ASP A 108 2.08 -3.53 -15.30
CA ASP A 108 2.97 -3.34 -14.16
C ASP A 108 3.47 -1.90 -14.11
N VAL A 109 2.94 -1.11 -13.17
CA VAL A 109 3.31 0.30 -12.99
C VAL A 109 4.83 0.49 -12.77
N PHE A 110 5.50 -0.44 -12.09
CA PHE A 110 6.92 -0.31 -11.78
C PHE A 110 7.82 -0.63 -12.98
N ALA A 111 7.29 -1.35 -13.98
CA ALA A 111 7.99 -1.64 -15.22
C ALA A 111 7.78 -0.56 -16.30
N SER A 112 6.69 0.20 -16.20
CA SER A 112 6.19 1.07 -17.28
C SER A 112 6.15 2.56 -16.91
N GLY A 113 6.08 2.90 -15.63
CA GLY A 113 6.11 4.27 -15.15
C GLY A 113 7.47 4.95 -15.38
N LYS A 114 7.46 6.28 -15.41
CA LYS A 114 8.64 7.11 -15.60
C LYS A 114 9.50 7.11 -14.34
N ARG A 115 10.73 6.59 -14.46
CA ARG A 115 11.72 6.63 -13.38
C ARG A 115 12.15 8.07 -13.11
N VAL A 116 12.08 8.47 -11.84
CA VAL A 116 12.55 9.78 -11.37
C VAL A 116 13.54 9.59 -10.24
N ARG A 117 14.48 10.53 -10.10
CA ARG A 117 15.41 10.54 -8.96
C ARG A 117 14.70 10.86 -7.65
N ARG A 118 13.79 11.84 -7.72
CA ARG A 118 12.98 12.30 -6.61
C ARG A 118 11.56 12.63 -7.09
N PHE A 119 10.55 12.25 -6.31
CA PHE A 119 9.19 12.77 -6.44
C PHE A 119 9.15 14.28 -6.12
N PRO A 120 8.11 15.00 -6.59
CA PRO A 120 7.81 16.33 -6.09
C PRO A 120 7.73 16.32 -4.56
N ALA A 121 8.25 17.37 -3.93
CA ALA A 121 8.27 17.48 -2.47
C ALA A 121 6.83 17.44 -1.92
N GLY A 122 6.59 16.64 -0.87
CA GLY A 122 5.28 16.50 -0.25
C GLY A 122 4.42 15.40 -0.87
N ALA A 123 4.57 15.10 -2.16
CA ALA A 123 3.68 14.18 -2.87
C ALA A 123 3.65 12.76 -2.24
N TRP A 124 4.80 12.20 -1.92
CA TRP A 124 4.84 10.90 -1.23
C TRP A 124 4.67 11.04 0.28
N GLU A 125 5.23 12.10 0.88
CA GLU A 125 5.17 12.34 2.32
C GLU A 125 3.73 12.46 2.81
N GLU A 126 2.87 13.19 2.10
CA GLU A 126 1.46 13.39 2.46
C GLU A 126 0.70 12.06 2.45
N VAL A 127 0.82 11.27 1.37
CA VAL A 127 0.19 9.93 1.29
C VAL A 127 0.71 9.01 2.39
N TRP A 128 2.03 9.03 2.64
CA TRP A 128 2.65 8.22 3.68
C TRP A 128 2.19 8.63 5.08
N HIS A 129 2.07 9.94 5.34
CA HIS A 129 1.59 10.48 6.61
C HIS A 129 0.12 10.12 6.85
N ALA A 130 -0.74 10.31 5.84
CA ALA A 130 -2.14 9.93 5.91
C ALA A 130 -2.32 8.42 6.14
N ALA A 131 -1.53 7.58 5.47
CA ALA A 131 -1.55 6.13 5.69
C ALA A 131 -1.00 5.73 7.07
N SER A 132 -0.08 6.52 7.63
CA SER A 132 0.51 6.26 8.95
C SER A 132 -0.42 6.61 10.10
N SER A 133 -1.15 7.73 9.99
CA SER A 133 -2.22 8.11 10.93
C SER A 133 -3.45 7.24 10.73
N GLY A 134 -3.71 6.81 9.50
CA GLY A 134 -4.99 6.22 9.12
C GLY A 134 -6.09 7.26 9.06
N GLU A 135 -5.76 8.54 8.87
CA GLU A 135 -6.71 9.65 8.90
C GLU A 135 -6.50 10.58 7.71
N ILE A 136 -7.59 10.99 7.05
CA ILE A 136 -7.60 12.02 6.00
C ILE A 136 -8.63 13.08 6.38
N ALA A 137 -8.19 14.31 6.60
CA ALA A 137 -9.08 15.45 6.76
C ALA A 137 -9.59 15.93 5.40
N PHE A 138 -10.84 16.39 5.37
CA PHE A 138 -11.44 17.10 4.24
C PHE A 138 -12.25 18.29 4.74
N ALA A 139 -12.79 19.10 3.83
CA ALA A 139 -13.57 20.28 4.22
C ALA A 139 -14.82 19.87 5.03
N GLY A 140 -14.78 20.14 6.34
CA GLY A 140 -15.88 19.88 7.27
C GLY A 140 -15.87 18.52 7.98
N GLY A 141 -14.92 17.63 7.69
CA GLY A 141 -14.86 16.31 8.31
C GLY A 141 -13.54 15.58 8.13
N SER A 142 -13.50 14.32 8.54
CA SER A 142 -12.37 13.43 8.34
C SER A 142 -12.82 11.99 8.07
N LEU A 143 -11.94 11.24 7.42
CA LEU A 143 -12.04 9.81 7.22
C LEU A 143 -11.07 9.12 8.16
N LEU A 144 -11.54 8.13 8.92
CA LEU A 144 -10.71 7.31 9.80
C LEU A 144 -10.69 5.87 9.33
N PHE A 145 -9.51 5.35 9.02
CA PHE A 145 -9.31 4.02 8.46
C PHE A 145 -8.80 3.04 9.53
N ALA A 146 -9.46 1.89 9.64
CA ALA A 146 -9.07 0.81 10.55
C ALA A 146 -8.92 -0.51 9.81
N VAL A 147 -7.72 -1.09 9.81
CA VAL A 147 -7.46 -2.42 9.25
C VAL A 147 -7.85 -3.50 10.27
N THR A 148 -8.77 -4.37 9.88
CA THR A 148 -9.17 -5.54 10.68
C THR A 148 -8.85 -6.85 9.95
N PRO A 149 -8.87 -8.02 10.61
CA PRO A 149 -8.64 -9.30 9.95
C PRO A 149 -9.65 -9.64 8.83
N ALA A 150 -10.87 -9.08 8.89
CA ALA A 150 -11.94 -9.40 7.94
C ALA A 150 -12.04 -8.38 6.79
N MET A 151 -11.89 -7.09 7.12
CA MET A 151 -12.03 -5.98 6.17
C MET A 151 -11.34 -4.72 6.68
N THR A 152 -11.13 -3.74 5.79
CA THR A 152 -10.80 -2.37 6.22
C THR A 152 -12.09 -1.62 6.47
N LEU A 153 -12.21 -0.96 7.63
CA LEU A 153 -13.34 -0.09 7.95
C LEU A 153 -12.93 1.37 7.75
N VAL A 154 -13.86 2.18 7.26
CA VAL A 154 -13.73 3.62 7.12
C VAL A 154 -14.89 4.27 7.87
N ASP A 155 -14.56 5.08 8.85
CA ASP A 155 -15.50 5.91 9.60
C ASP A 155 -15.46 7.34 9.09
N ILE A 156 -16.58 8.05 9.17
CA ILE A 156 -16.76 9.39 8.61
C ILE A 156 -17.34 10.31 9.69
N ASP A 157 -16.46 11.18 10.21
CA ASP A 157 -16.80 12.15 11.23
C ASP A 157 -16.77 13.58 10.68
N GLY A 158 -17.61 14.46 11.23
CA GLY A 158 -17.60 15.86 10.85
C GLY A 158 -18.71 16.69 11.47
N ASN A 159 -18.67 17.98 11.18
CA ASN A 159 -19.61 18.98 11.69
C ASN A 159 -20.84 19.26 10.80
N PRO A 160 -20.81 19.10 9.46
CA PRO A 160 -21.99 19.30 8.62
C PRO A 160 -23.16 18.40 9.00
N ASP A 161 -24.35 18.72 8.51
CA ASP A 161 -25.47 17.80 8.63
C ASP A 161 -25.16 16.46 7.92
N PRO A 162 -25.78 15.34 8.35
CA PRO A 162 -25.42 14.00 7.88
C PRO A 162 -25.35 13.84 6.35
N ARG A 163 -26.28 14.47 5.63
CA ARG A 163 -26.35 14.39 4.16
C ARG A 163 -25.20 15.15 3.52
N ALA A 164 -24.93 16.38 3.97
CA ALA A 164 -23.82 17.18 3.47
C ALA A 164 -22.47 16.52 3.77
N LEU A 165 -22.31 15.97 4.98
CA LEU A 165 -21.10 15.24 5.38
C LEU A 165 -20.89 14.00 4.51
N ALA A 166 -21.92 13.19 4.31
CA ALA A 166 -21.83 11.97 3.51
C ALA A 166 -21.44 12.25 2.05
N LEU A 167 -21.99 13.30 1.44
CA LEU A 167 -21.64 13.69 0.07
C LEU A 167 -20.21 14.27 -0.01
N ALA A 168 -19.82 15.10 0.95
CA ALA A 168 -18.48 15.69 1.00
C ALA A 168 -17.37 14.64 1.20
N ALA A 169 -17.68 13.50 1.83
CA ALA A 169 -16.74 12.42 2.06
C ALA A 169 -16.45 11.55 0.81
N VAL A 170 -17.30 11.58 -0.23
CA VAL A 170 -17.19 10.66 -1.37
C VAL A 170 -15.88 10.83 -2.14
N GLU A 171 -15.56 12.06 -2.54
CA GLU A 171 -14.34 12.34 -3.30
C GLU A 171 -13.06 11.96 -2.52
N PRO A 172 -12.82 12.47 -1.29
CA PRO A 172 -11.61 12.11 -0.53
C PRO A 172 -11.56 10.61 -0.23
N LEU A 173 -12.70 9.95 -0.02
CA LEU A 173 -12.75 8.50 0.19
C LEU A 173 -12.26 7.74 -1.05
N THR A 174 -12.82 8.05 -2.21
CA THR A 174 -12.47 7.34 -3.46
C THR A 174 -11.02 7.60 -3.88
N LEU A 175 -10.50 8.80 -3.61
CA LEU A 175 -9.09 9.12 -3.79
C LEU A 175 -8.21 8.30 -2.83
N ALA A 176 -8.57 8.25 -1.55
CA ALA A 176 -7.85 7.48 -0.53
C ALA A 176 -7.76 5.99 -0.86
N LEU A 177 -8.82 5.39 -1.42
CA LEU A 177 -8.81 4.00 -1.87
C LEU A 177 -7.67 3.73 -2.86
N ARG A 178 -7.38 4.69 -3.76
CA ARG A 178 -6.32 4.60 -4.78
C ARG A 178 -4.96 4.97 -4.21
N GLN A 179 -4.88 6.03 -3.40
CA GLN A 179 -3.63 6.48 -2.77
C GLN A 179 -3.07 5.42 -1.80
N PHE A 180 -3.94 4.70 -1.10
CA PHE A 180 -3.51 3.66 -0.18
C PHE A 180 -3.31 2.29 -0.82
N ASP A 181 -3.63 2.13 -2.11
CA ASP A 181 -3.67 0.84 -2.82
C ASP A 181 -4.59 -0.17 -2.12
N LEU A 182 -5.79 0.27 -1.74
CA LEU A 182 -6.74 -0.56 -1.00
C LEU A 182 -7.44 -1.56 -1.92
N GLY A 183 -7.68 -2.75 -1.37
CA GLY A 183 -8.41 -3.83 -2.01
C GLY A 183 -8.94 -4.81 -0.97
N GLY A 184 -9.65 -5.84 -1.43
CA GLY A 184 -10.35 -6.78 -0.57
C GLY A 184 -11.71 -6.23 -0.13
N SER A 185 -12.20 -6.71 1.02
CA SER A 185 -13.45 -6.23 1.61
C SER A 185 -13.19 -4.92 2.36
N ILE A 186 -14.00 -3.91 2.07
CA ILE A 186 -13.92 -2.57 2.65
C ILE A 186 -15.33 -2.16 3.08
N GLY A 187 -15.48 -1.63 4.28
CA GLY A 187 -16.75 -1.19 4.84
C GLY A 187 -16.67 0.29 5.14
N ILE A 188 -17.64 1.05 4.68
CA ILE A 188 -17.71 2.49 4.88
C ILE A 188 -18.94 2.77 5.72
N ASP A 189 -18.74 3.39 6.86
CA ASP A 189 -19.79 3.81 7.78
C ASP A 189 -20.10 5.29 7.50
N PHE A 190 -21.05 5.55 6.60
CA PHE A 190 -21.55 6.91 6.43
C PHE A 190 -22.48 7.29 7.58
N PRO A 191 -22.64 8.59 7.87
CA PRO A 191 -23.69 9.06 8.76
C PRO A 191 -25.05 8.46 8.39
N THR A 192 -25.84 8.07 9.39
CA THR A 192 -27.17 7.52 9.14
C THR A 192 -28.07 8.54 8.43
N LEU A 193 -28.57 8.19 7.24
CA LEU A 193 -29.49 9.03 6.45
C LEU A 193 -30.90 8.44 6.48
N GLU A 194 -31.87 9.16 7.04
CA GLU A 194 -33.26 8.71 7.12
C GLU A 194 -33.94 8.65 5.74
N ALA A 195 -33.77 9.70 4.94
CA ALA A 195 -34.44 9.83 3.67
C ALA A 195 -33.82 8.93 2.60
N LYS A 196 -34.67 8.13 1.94
CA LYS A 196 -34.24 7.26 0.82
C LYS A 196 -33.63 8.05 -0.35
N ALA A 197 -34.07 9.29 -0.56
CA ALA A 197 -33.53 10.16 -1.60
C ALA A 197 -32.06 10.54 -1.32
N ASP A 198 -31.71 10.74 -0.05
CA ASP A 198 -30.35 11.13 0.34
C ASP A 198 -29.38 9.95 0.23
N ARG A 199 -29.81 8.75 0.67
CA ARG A 199 -29.03 7.52 0.44
C ARG A 199 -28.75 7.28 -1.04
N LYS A 200 -29.76 7.48 -1.89
CA LYS A 200 -29.61 7.39 -3.35
C LYS A 200 -28.66 8.42 -3.93
N ALA A 201 -28.60 9.62 -3.35
CA ALA A 201 -27.68 10.66 -3.80
C ALA A 201 -26.23 10.27 -3.50
N VAL A 202 -25.95 9.73 -2.31
CA VAL A 202 -24.61 9.20 -1.98
C VAL A 202 -24.26 7.99 -2.85
N ASP A 203 -25.20 7.07 -3.07
CA ASP A 203 -24.99 5.94 -3.98
C ASP A 203 -24.62 6.40 -5.39
N ALA A 204 -25.29 7.42 -5.93
CA ALA A 204 -24.99 7.96 -7.26
C ALA A 204 -23.60 8.63 -7.30
N ALA A 205 -23.25 9.41 -6.27
CA ALA A 205 -21.95 10.05 -6.18
C ALA A 205 -20.81 9.02 -6.07
N LEU A 206 -20.99 7.96 -5.28
CA LEU A 206 -20.04 6.85 -5.20
C LEU A 206 -19.88 6.12 -6.53
N GLU A 207 -20.97 5.88 -7.24
CA GLU A 207 -20.94 5.22 -8.54
C GLU A 207 -20.18 6.03 -9.58
N GLU A 208 -20.41 7.34 -9.64
CA GLU A 208 -19.67 8.26 -10.49
C GLU A 208 -18.17 8.27 -10.14
N ALA A 209 -17.82 8.50 -8.87
CA ALA A 209 -16.43 8.60 -8.42
C ALA A 209 -15.64 7.28 -8.49
N LEU A 210 -16.32 6.13 -8.54
CA LEU A 210 -15.71 4.80 -8.66
C LEU A 210 -15.77 4.22 -10.08
N THR A 211 -16.22 4.98 -11.08
CA THR A 211 -16.39 4.50 -12.47
C THR A 211 -15.15 3.78 -13.00
N ASP A 212 -13.96 4.33 -12.79
CA ASP A 212 -12.69 3.79 -13.30
C ASP A 212 -11.94 2.89 -12.31
N TRP A 213 -12.58 2.48 -11.21
CA TRP A 213 -11.96 1.63 -10.19
C TRP A 213 -12.68 0.28 -10.13
N PRO A 214 -12.03 -0.84 -10.50
CA PRO A 214 -12.71 -2.14 -10.55
C PRO A 214 -13.17 -2.63 -9.18
N HIS A 215 -14.48 -2.71 -8.97
CA HIS A 215 -15.08 -3.12 -7.70
C HIS A 215 -16.50 -3.67 -7.85
N GLU A 216 -16.98 -4.31 -6.79
CA GLU A 216 -18.40 -4.55 -6.51
C GLU A 216 -18.81 -3.72 -5.28
N ARG A 217 -20.06 -3.24 -5.24
CA ARG A 217 -20.58 -2.51 -4.08
C ARG A 217 -22.00 -2.89 -3.72
N THR A 218 -22.33 -2.76 -2.44
CA THR A 218 -23.73 -2.67 -2.01
C THR A 218 -24.26 -1.25 -2.16
N ALA A 219 -25.58 -1.11 -2.29
CA ALA A 219 -26.22 0.18 -2.03
C ALA A 219 -26.12 0.51 -0.53
N MET A 220 -26.21 1.80 -0.19
CA MET A 220 -26.26 2.24 1.20
C MET A 220 -27.47 1.64 1.93
N ASN A 221 -27.21 0.94 3.03
CA ASN A 221 -28.26 0.33 3.83
C ASN A 221 -28.97 1.36 4.75
N GLY A 222 -29.98 0.92 5.50
CA GLY A 222 -30.74 1.80 6.40
C GLY A 222 -29.96 2.38 7.59
N PHE A 223 -28.74 1.91 7.82
CA PHE A 223 -27.86 2.34 8.90
C PHE A 223 -26.71 3.24 8.42
N GLY A 224 -26.58 3.47 7.10
CA GLY A 224 -25.48 4.26 6.52
C GLY A 224 -24.31 3.44 5.99
N PHE A 225 -24.32 2.12 6.15
CA PHE A 225 -23.19 1.29 5.76
C PHE A 225 -23.20 0.93 4.26
N VAL A 226 -22.02 1.02 3.64
CA VAL A 226 -21.72 0.57 2.28
C VAL A 226 -20.55 -0.42 2.32
N GLN A 227 -20.70 -1.58 1.69
CA GLN A 227 -19.59 -2.51 1.48
C GLN A 227 -19.06 -2.39 0.05
N LEU A 228 -17.75 -2.22 -0.07
CA LEU A 228 -17.00 -2.36 -1.32
C LEU A 228 -16.19 -3.66 -1.29
N VAL A 229 -16.11 -4.34 -2.42
CA VAL A 229 -15.21 -5.46 -2.65
C VAL A 229 -14.39 -5.19 -3.90
N ALA A 230 -13.09 -5.02 -3.73
CA ALA A 230 -12.15 -4.84 -4.83
C ALA A 230 -11.09 -5.94 -4.86
N ARG A 231 -10.42 -6.09 -6.00
CA ARG A 231 -9.35 -7.08 -6.15
C ARG A 231 -8.22 -6.76 -5.16
N LEU A 232 -7.89 -7.74 -4.31
CA LEU A 232 -6.76 -7.65 -3.40
C LEU A 232 -5.51 -8.25 -4.05
N GLU A 233 -4.58 -7.39 -4.47
CA GLU A 233 -3.34 -7.78 -5.15
C GLU A 233 -2.14 -7.90 -4.21
N GLY A 234 -2.24 -7.34 -3.00
CA GLY A 234 -1.18 -7.36 -2.00
C GLY A 234 -1.51 -6.48 -0.80
N PRO A 235 -0.56 -6.28 0.11
CA PRO A 235 -0.75 -5.40 1.25
C PRO A 235 -0.79 -3.92 0.80
N SER A 236 -1.91 -3.27 1.08
CA SER A 236 -2.06 -1.81 0.97
C SER A 236 -1.12 -1.09 1.93
N LEU A 237 -0.95 0.23 1.78
CA LEU A 237 -0.15 1.03 2.71
C LEU A 237 -0.66 0.89 4.15
N LEU A 238 -1.97 0.90 4.36
CA LEU A 238 -2.59 0.69 5.68
C LEU A 238 -2.24 -0.69 6.28
N HIS A 239 -2.27 -1.77 5.47
CA HIS A 239 -1.86 -3.10 5.94
C HIS A 239 -0.37 -3.13 6.35
N ARG A 240 0.49 -2.45 5.58
CA ARG A 240 1.92 -2.34 5.90
C ARG A 240 2.15 -1.58 7.21
N PHE A 241 1.43 -0.50 7.46
CA PHE A 241 1.50 0.20 8.75
C PHE A 241 0.95 -0.65 9.90
N ALA A 242 -0.17 -1.33 9.71
CA ALA A 242 -0.76 -2.18 10.74
C ALA A 242 0.15 -3.34 11.19
N THR A 243 0.98 -3.87 10.30
CA THR A 243 1.81 -5.06 10.57
C THR A 243 3.31 -4.82 10.63
N SER A 244 3.78 -3.70 10.09
CA SER A 244 5.21 -3.38 9.96
C SER A 244 5.46 -1.87 10.05
N ARG A 245 4.79 -1.18 10.98
CA ARG A 245 4.95 0.26 11.25
C ARG A 245 6.41 0.71 11.33
N VAL A 246 7.22 -0.02 12.11
CA VAL A 246 8.66 0.23 12.25
C VAL A 246 9.41 0.02 10.93
N GLY A 247 9.00 -0.97 10.13
CA GLY A 247 9.59 -1.25 8.82
C GLY A 247 9.26 -0.19 7.76
N MET A 248 8.06 0.38 7.81
CA MET A 248 7.66 1.54 6.99
C MET A 248 8.47 2.79 7.39
N ALA A 249 8.54 3.07 8.69
CA ALA A 249 9.26 4.23 9.22
C ALA A 249 10.78 4.18 8.98
N ALA A 250 11.40 3.00 9.07
CA ALA A 250 12.81 2.82 8.77
C ALA A 250 13.16 3.18 7.32
N ARG A 251 12.30 2.84 6.35
CA ARG A 251 12.50 3.18 4.93
C ARG A 251 12.29 4.67 4.66
N MET A 252 11.27 5.27 5.27
CA MET A 252 11.08 6.71 5.23
C MET A 252 12.27 7.47 5.86
N ALA A 253 12.85 6.96 6.95
CA ALA A 253 14.04 7.55 7.58
C ALA A 253 15.26 7.55 6.65
N LEU A 254 15.53 6.42 5.96
CA LEU A 254 16.58 6.35 4.95
C LEU A 254 16.33 7.33 3.81
N ARG A 255 15.07 7.49 3.40
CA ARG A 255 14.71 8.44 2.36
C ARG A 255 14.99 9.89 2.78
N ARG A 256 14.62 10.29 3.99
CA ARG A 256 14.95 11.61 4.54
C ARG A 256 16.46 11.86 4.54
N ALA A 257 17.27 10.84 4.85
CA ALA A 257 18.73 10.93 4.75
C ALA A 257 19.24 11.09 3.31
N GLU A 258 18.62 10.45 2.32
CA GLU A 258 18.96 10.66 0.90
C GLU A 258 18.58 12.06 0.38
N MET A 259 17.59 12.72 1.02
CA MET A 259 17.06 14.00 0.56
C MET A 259 17.85 15.22 1.01
N VAL A 260 18.54 15.16 2.16
CA VAL A 260 19.30 16.31 2.66
C VAL A 260 20.45 16.69 1.73
N GLU A 261 20.72 17.98 1.58
CA GLU A 261 21.75 18.52 0.68
C GLU A 261 22.75 19.38 1.46
N GLY A 262 23.99 19.42 0.99
CA GLY A 262 25.10 20.11 1.66
C GLY A 262 26.34 19.24 1.83
N ALA A 263 27.45 19.87 2.22
CA ALA A 263 28.75 19.25 2.49
C ALA A 263 28.88 18.88 3.97
N GLY A 264 29.48 17.71 4.25
CA GLY A 264 29.59 17.18 5.61
C GLY A 264 29.20 15.71 5.69
N ALA A 265 28.90 15.26 6.90
CA ALA A 265 28.26 13.97 7.15
C ALA A 265 26.73 14.14 7.24
N THR A 266 25.98 13.11 6.87
CA THR A 266 24.54 13.05 7.12
C THR A 266 24.31 12.47 8.52
N LEU A 267 23.72 13.25 9.42
CA LEU A 267 23.22 12.76 10.70
C LEU A 267 21.75 12.36 10.55
N LEU A 268 21.46 11.09 10.79
CA LEU A 268 20.11 10.53 10.83
C LEU A 268 19.76 10.16 12.28
N THR A 269 18.86 10.94 12.89
CA THR A 269 18.33 10.69 14.23
C THR A 269 17.03 9.92 14.13
N VAL A 270 16.94 8.77 14.78
CA VAL A 270 15.79 7.85 14.72
C VAL A 270 15.36 7.38 16.11
N HIS A 271 14.11 6.94 16.26
CA HIS A 271 13.74 6.19 17.45
C HIS A 271 14.54 4.86 17.52
N PRO A 272 14.97 4.38 18.71
CA PRO A 272 15.77 3.15 18.84
C PRO A 272 15.19 1.91 18.13
N ALA A 273 13.86 1.80 18.07
CA ALA A 273 13.18 0.71 17.37
C ALA A 273 13.42 0.70 15.84
N LEU A 274 13.73 1.85 15.22
CA LEU A 274 14.08 1.89 13.79
C LEU A 274 15.51 1.41 13.58
N LYS A 275 16.46 1.74 14.46
CA LYS A 275 17.88 1.39 14.31
C LYS A 275 18.06 -0.11 14.11
N VAL A 276 17.31 -0.96 14.82
CA VAL A 276 17.37 -2.43 14.67
C VAL A 276 16.83 -2.95 13.33
N LYS A 277 16.13 -2.12 12.55
CA LYS A 277 15.65 -2.45 11.20
C LYS A 277 16.57 -1.92 10.10
N LEU A 278 17.50 -1.01 10.42
CA LEU A 278 18.43 -0.45 9.46
C LEU A 278 19.54 -1.45 9.18
N ARG A 279 19.53 -2.03 7.98
CA ARG A 279 20.49 -3.06 7.58
C ARG A 279 21.80 -2.44 7.10
N PRO A 280 22.97 -3.05 7.37
CA PRO A 280 24.26 -2.48 6.95
C PRO A 280 24.33 -2.17 5.45
N GLU A 281 23.76 -3.03 4.61
CA GLU A 281 23.71 -2.84 3.15
C GLU A 281 22.87 -1.63 2.74
N TRP A 282 21.84 -1.27 3.52
CA TRP A 282 21.04 -0.07 3.28
C TRP A 282 21.79 1.20 3.67
N LEU A 283 22.53 1.17 4.77
CA LEU A 283 23.34 2.30 5.21
C LEU A 283 24.45 2.60 4.22
N ALA A 284 25.18 1.57 3.79
CA ALA A 284 26.20 1.69 2.76
C ALA A 284 25.62 2.23 1.43
N GLU A 285 24.39 1.84 1.08
CA GLU A 285 23.72 2.35 -0.10
C GLU A 285 23.35 3.84 0.02
N VAL A 286 22.93 4.32 1.21
CA VAL A 286 22.74 5.77 1.45
C VAL A 286 24.06 6.52 1.25
N GLU A 287 25.15 6.04 1.86
CA GLU A 287 26.46 6.68 1.75
C GLU A 287 26.93 6.71 0.29
N ARG A 288 26.75 5.60 -0.44
CA ARG A 288 27.10 5.50 -1.86
C ARG A 288 26.29 6.46 -2.72
N ARG A 289 24.98 6.57 -2.51
CA ARG A 289 24.08 7.43 -3.31
C ARG A 289 24.26 8.91 -3.00
N THR A 290 24.58 9.25 -1.75
CA THR A 290 24.74 10.63 -1.30
C THR A 290 26.17 11.14 -1.39
N GLY A 291 27.15 10.23 -1.45
CA GLY A 291 28.58 10.56 -1.42
C GLY A 291 29.07 11.07 -0.05
N ARG A 292 28.32 10.80 1.03
CA ARG A 292 28.58 11.34 2.37
C ARG A 292 28.52 10.21 3.41
N PRO A 293 29.37 10.25 4.45
CA PRO A 293 29.23 9.36 5.60
C PRO A 293 27.86 9.52 6.29
N LEU A 294 27.29 8.42 6.76
CA LEU A 294 26.01 8.39 7.47
C LEU A 294 26.23 8.07 8.96
N ARG A 295 25.95 9.04 9.82
CA ARG A 295 25.93 8.88 11.28
C ARG A 295 24.50 8.61 11.73
N ILE A 296 24.32 7.59 12.57
CA ILE A 296 23.00 7.23 13.13
C ILE A 296 23.00 7.50 14.63
N GLU A 297 22.10 8.38 15.06
CA GLU A 297 21.81 8.62 16.47
C GLU A 297 20.42 8.12 16.82
N THR A 298 20.25 7.75 18.09
CA THR A 298 18.96 7.28 18.60
C THR A 298 18.42 8.21 19.66
N ASP A 299 17.16 8.58 19.52
CA ASP A 299 16.42 9.37 20.51
C ASP A 299 15.12 8.64 20.89
N PRO A 300 14.97 8.13 22.12
CA PRO A 300 13.74 7.48 22.56
C PRO A 300 12.54 8.43 22.72
N GLY A 301 12.78 9.75 22.77
CA GLY A 301 11.72 10.77 22.77
C GLY A 301 11.11 11.03 21.39
N LEU A 302 11.77 10.57 20.31
CA LEU A 302 11.32 10.76 18.94
C LEU A 302 10.20 9.78 18.60
N ALA A 303 9.09 10.28 18.02
CA ALA A 303 8.06 9.40 17.48
C ALA A 303 8.63 8.49 16.38
N ILE A 304 8.06 7.28 16.23
CA ILE A 304 8.51 6.26 15.26
C ILE A 304 8.58 6.83 13.85
N GLU A 305 7.63 7.68 13.48
CA GLU A 305 7.47 8.31 12.17
C GLU A 305 8.28 9.58 11.97
N ALA A 306 8.92 10.10 13.03
CA ALA A 306 9.49 11.44 13.09
C ALA A 306 11.02 11.48 12.87
N ALA A 307 11.61 10.43 12.28
CA ALA A 307 13.03 10.41 11.94
C ALA A 307 13.51 11.71 11.28
N ALA A 308 14.61 12.29 11.76
CA ALA A 308 15.13 13.56 11.27
C ALA A 308 16.51 13.35 10.63
N ALA A 309 16.75 13.98 9.49
CA ALA A 309 18.04 13.97 8.82
C ALA A 309 18.54 15.41 8.66
N GLN A 310 19.84 15.61 8.87
CA GLN A 310 20.50 16.91 8.67
C GLN A 310 21.96 16.73 8.26
N ILE A 311 22.57 17.80 7.76
CA ILE A 311 24.01 17.85 7.48
C ILE A 311 24.75 18.39 8.70
N VAL A 312 25.79 17.70 9.11
CA VAL A 312 26.68 18.08 10.21
C VAL A 312 28.14 18.11 9.73
N GLY A 313 29.02 18.73 10.52
CA GLY A 313 30.46 18.72 10.26
C GLY A 313 31.05 17.31 10.19
N HIS A 314 32.22 17.17 9.57
CA HIS A 314 32.85 15.86 9.31
C HIS A 314 33.37 15.12 10.55
N GLU A 315 33.47 15.77 11.72
CA GLU A 315 34.11 15.31 12.98
C GLU A 315 35.14 14.18 12.84
#